data_AF-A0A6C0R9V5-F1
#
_entry.id   AF-A0A6C0R9V5-F1
#
_cell.length_a   1.000
_cell.length_b   1.000
_cell.length_c   1.000
_cell.angle_alpha   90.00
_cell.angle_beta   90.00
_cell.angle_gamma   90.00
#
_symmetry.space_group_name_H-M   'P 1'
#
loop_
_entity.id
_entity.type
_entity.pdbx_description
1 polymer ?
#
loop_
_entity_poly.entity_id
_entity_poly.type
_entity_poly.pdbx_seq_one_letter_code
_entity_poly.pdbx_strand_id
1 'polypeptide(L)' 'MNKLLTLACYNLGLWGILGFFATIILGFVTCCANLSSTVFYTALIVFASIGLAATTICVVRGCKKQHQ' A
#
# COMPACT_ATOMS: atom_id res chain seq x y z
N MET A 1 3.34 -16.55 -18.24
CA MET A 1 3.49 -15.62 -17.10
C MET A 1 2.55 -16.06 -16.00
N ASN A 2 3.06 -16.26 -14.78
CA ASN A 2 2.24 -16.74 -13.66
C ASN A 2 1.20 -15.66 -13.30
N LYS A 3 -0.09 -15.96 -13.50
CA LYS A 3 -1.23 -15.08 -13.15
C LYS A 3 -1.12 -14.45 -11.76
N LEU A 4 -0.55 -15.20 -10.82
CA LEU A 4 -0.24 -14.75 -9.46
C LEU A 4 0.67 -13.52 -9.41
N LEU A 5 1.74 -13.54 -10.19
CA LEU A 5 2.72 -12.46 -10.23
C LEU A 5 2.08 -11.21 -10.82
N THR A 6 1.29 -11.35 -11.88
CA THR A 6 0.56 -10.24 -12.51
C THR A 6 -0.45 -9.63 -11.55
N LEU A 7 -1.21 -10.45 -10.80
CA LEU A 7 -2.21 -9.98 -9.84
C LEU A 7 -1.56 -9.27 -8.63
N ALA A 8 -0.47 -9.84 -8.11
CA ALA A 8 0.29 -9.23 -7.02
C ALA A 8 0.89 -7.89 -7.46
N CYS A 9 1.51 -7.83 -8.65
CA CYS A 9 2.13 -6.63 -9.18
C CYS A 9 1.10 -5.54 -9.51
N TYR A 10 -0.10 -5.91 -9.97
CA TYR A 10 -1.18 -4.94 -10.21
C TYR A 10 -1.70 -4.33 -8.90
N ASN A 11 -1.93 -5.16 -7.87
CA ASN A 11 -2.39 -4.67 -6.56
C ASN A 11 -1.31 -3.82 -5.88
N LEU A 12 -0.05 -4.28 -5.86
CA LEU A 12 1.08 -3.52 -5.29
C LEU A 12 1.31 -2.21 -6.05
N GLY A 13 1.20 -2.23 -7.39
CA GLY A 13 1.33 -1.04 -8.22
C GLY A 13 0.23 -0.02 -7.93
N LEU A 14 -1.03 -0.44 -7.86
CA LEU A 14 -2.16 0.42 -7.51
C LEU A 14 -1.98 1.03 -6.11
N TRP A 15 -1.56 0.21 -5.15
CA TRP A 15 -1.31 0.64 -3.77
C TRP A 15 -0.11 1.59 -3.66
N GLY A 16 0.93 1.38 -4.47
CA GLY A 16 2.07 2.27 -4.57
C GLY A 16 1.72 3.65 -5.12
N ILE A 17 0.88 3.71 -6.16
CA ILE A 17 0.36 4.98 -6.70
C ILE A 17 -0.46 5.70 -5.62
N LEU A 18 -1.34 4.99 -4.91
CA LEU A 18 -2.14 5.57 -3.84
C LEU A 18 -1.25 6.09 -2.68
N GLY A 19 -0.20 5.34 -2.35
CA GLY A 19 0.81 5.73 -1.36
C GLY A 19 1.61 6.96 -1.76
N PHE A 20 1.93 7.11 -3.04
CA PHE A 20 2.61 8.30 -3.56
C PHE A 20 1.74 9.56 -3.38
N PHE A 21 0.45 9.49 -3.74
CA PHE A 21 -0.49 10.59 -3.51
C PHE A 21 -0.69 10.88 -2.02
N ALA A 22 -0.84 9.85 -1.19
CA ALA A 22 -0.94 10.01 0.26
C ALA A 22 0.29 10.69 0.85
N THR A 23 1.49 10.36 0.37
CA THR A 23 2.75 10.97 0.82
C THR A 23 2.81 12.45 0.44
N ILE A 24 2.38 12.83 -0.76
CA ILE A 24 2.31 14.24 -1.19
C ILE A 24 1.34 15.02 -0.29
N ILE A 25 0.14 14.48 -0.05
CA ILE A 25 -0.86 15.14 0.78
C ILE A 25 -0.38 15.25 2.23
N LEU A 26 0.16 14.17 2.81
CA LEU A 26 0.71 14.22 4.16
C LEU A 26 1.90 15.17 4.25
N GLY A 27 2.77 15.21 3.23
CA GLY A 27 3.90 16.13 3.15
C GLY A 27 3.44 17.59 3.19
N PHE A 28 2.40 17.91 2.40
CA PHE A 28 1.76 19.21 2.40
C PHE A 28 1.15 19.55 3.76
N VAL A 29 0.40 18.63 4.37
CA VAL A 29 -0.18 18.81 5.70
C VAL A 29 0.90 18.98 6.76
N THR A 30 1.99 18.22 6.72
CA THR A 30 3.09 18.37 7.67
C THR A 30 3.81 19.70 7.54
N CYS A 31 3.94 20.21 6.30
CA CYS A 31 4.48 21.53 6.04
C CYS A 31 3.56 22.65 6.55
N CYS A 32 2.26 22.59 6.22
CA CYS A 32 1.31 23.66 6.56
C CYS A 32 0.82 23.63 8.02
N ALA A 33 0.73 22.46 8.65
CA ALA A 33 0.26 22.29 10.02
C ALA A 33 1.39 22.03 11.03
N ASN A 34 2.66 22.14 10.61
CA ASN A 34 3.84 21.93 11.44
C ASN A 34 3.79 20.61 12.24
N LEU A 35 3.32 19.54 11.61
CA LEU A 35 3.27 18.23 12.26
C LEU A 35 4.68 17.68 12.44
N SER A 36 4.92 17.07 13.60
CA SER A 36 6.17 16.36 13.88
C SER A 36 6.47 15.29 12.82
N SER A 37 7.74 15.20 12.42
CA SER A 37 8.25 14.17 11.50
C SER A 37 7.89 12.75 11.95
N THR A 38 7.73 12.53 13.27
CA THR A 38 7.30 11.24 13.81
C THR A 38 5.94 10.82 13.24
N VAL A 39 4.97 11.74 13.18
CA VAL A 39 3.61 11.45 12.71
C VAL A 39 3.62 11.09 11.22
N PHE A 40 4.41 11.82 10.42
CA PHE A 40 4.62 11.56 9.00
C PHE A 40 5.13 10.14 8.76
N TYR A 41 6.22 9.74 9.42
CA TYR A 41 6.79 8.41 9.25
C TYR A 41 5.89 7.30 9.79
N THR A 42 5.22 7.50 10.94
CA THR A 42 4.26 6.50 11.44
C THR A 42 3.10 6.28 10.49
N ALA A 43 2.55 7.34 9.90
CA ALA A 43 1.45 7.22 8.94
C ALA A 43 1.89 6.47 7.68
N LEU A 44 3.10 6.73 7.17
CA LEU A 44 3.66 6.01 6.03
C LEU A 44 3.90 4.53 6.32
N ILE A 45 4.43 4.20 7.50
CA ILE A 45 4.66 2.80 7.91
C ILE A 45 3.34 2.06 8.04
N VAL A 46 2.34 2.66 8.70
CA VAL A 46 1.00 2.09 8.84
C VAL A 46 0.40 1.86 7.47
N PHE A 47 0.49 2.85 6.57
CA PHE A 47 0.02 2.72 5.20
C PHE A 47 0.72 1.52 4.52
N ALA A 48 2.06 1.52 4.43
CA ALA A 48 2.80 0.42 3.80
C ALA A 48 2.43 -0.98 4.36
N SER A 49 2.24 -1.10 5.68
CA SER A 49 1.86 -2.36 6.32
C SER A 49 0.47 -2.86 5.91
N ILE A 50 -0.51 -1.95 5.76
CA ILE A 50 -1.87 -2.27 5.30
C ILE A 50 -1.83 -2.70 3.82
N GLY A 51 -1.04 -2.02 2.99
CA GLY A 51 -0.89 -2.36 1.57
C GLY A 51 -0.29 -3.74 1.36
N LEU A 52 0.74 -4.07 2.14
CA LEU A 52 1.32 -5.41 2.16
C LEU A 52 0.29 -6.45 2.62
N ALA A 53 -0.36 -6.24 3.76
CA ALA A 53 -1.34 -7.18 4.30
C ALA A 53 -2.52 -7.41 3.33
N ALA A 54 -3.08 -6.35 2.75
CA ALA A 54 -4.17 -6.43 1.78
C ALA A 54 -3.72 -7.18 0.52
N THR A 55 -2.51 -6.91 0.01
CA THR A 55 -1.96 -7.62 -1.14
C THR A 55 -1.77 -9.10 -0.83
N THR A 56 -1.13 -9.44 0.29
CA THR A 56 -0.88 -10.84 0.69
C THR A 56 -2.19 -11.60 0.88
N ILE A 57 -3.19 -11.00 1.52
CA ILE A 57 -4.52 -11.62 1.68
C ILE A 57 -5.21 -11.82 0.33
N CYS A 58 -5.18 -10.82 -0.57
CA CYS A 58 -5.77 -10.92 -1.90
C CYS A 58 -5.09 -12.01 -2.74
N VAL A 59 -3.77 -12.11 -2.69
CA VAL A 59 -3.00 -13.13 -3.40
C VAL A 59 -3.28 -14.52 -2.82
N VAL A 60 -3.26 -14.69 -1.49
CA VAL A 60 -3.54 -15.98 -0.83
C VAL A 60 -4.98 -16.44 -1.06
N ARG A 61 -5.96 -15.53 -0.99
CA ARG A 61 -7.36 -15.85 -1.31
C ARG A 61 -7.56 -16.13 -2.81
N GLY A 62 -6.85 -15.43 -3.68
CA GLY A 62 -6.82 -15.69 -5.12
C GLY A 62 -6.26 -17.08 -5.46
N CYS A 63 -5.19 -17.51 -4.78
CA CYS A 63 -4.65 -18.87 -4.90
C CYS A 63 -5.67 -19.94 -4.50
N LYS A 64 -6.37 -19.75 -3.37
CA LYS A 64 -7.35 -20.74 -2.89
C LYS A 64 -8.53 -20.93 -3.84
N LYS A 65 -8.90 -19.92 -4.62
CA LYS A 65 -10.00 -20.01 -5.62
C LYS A 65 -9.59 -20.65 -6.95
N GLN A 66 -8.30 -20.77 -7.26
CA GLN A 66 -7.80 -21.37 -8.50
C GLN A 66 -7.44 -22.85 -8.35
N HIS A 67 -7.47 -23.39 -7.12
CA HIS A 67 -7.09 -24.77 -6.80
C HIS A 67 -8.30 -25.63 -6.35
N GLN A 68 -9.51 -25.15 -6.65
CA GLN A 68 -10.78 -25.87 -6.53
C GLN A 68 -11.40 -25.92 -7.93
#